data_AF-A0A814USZ0-F1
#
_entry.id   AF-A0A814USZ0-F1
#
_cell.length_a   1.000
_cell.length_b   1.000
_cell.length_c   1.000
_cell.angle_alpha   90.00
_cell.angle_beta   90.00
_cell.angle_gamma   90.00
#
_symmetry.space_group_name_H-M   'P 1'
#
loop_
_entity.id
_entity.type
_entity.pdbx_description
1 polymer ?
#
loop_
_entity_poly.entity_id
_entity_poly.type
_entity_poly.pdbx_seq_one_letter_code
_entity_poly.pdbx_strand_id
1 'polypeptide(L)'
;MKLYENDLQSRHLMRNFMALALLPNELIPDGFKLLTKKVHESPQAEQLRIFLVYFEKQWLKHFTPTIWSMCDSNWRTNNFAEAQNRRFFSRFVQPHPNL
;
A
#
# COMPACT_ATOMS: atom_id res chain seq x y z
N MET A 1 -4.73 0.79 -16.41
CA MET A 1 -3.25 0.70 -16.52
C MET A 1 -2.93 -0.66 -17.12
N LYS A 2 -2.65 -0.74 -18.43
CA LYS A 2 -2.60 -2.03 -19.17
C LYS A 2 -1.64 -3.06 -18.55
N LEU A 3 -0.55 -2.62 -17.92
CA LEU A 3 0.44 -3.50 -17.28
C LEU A 3 -0.15 -4.31 -16.10
N TYR A 4 -0.93 -3.68 -15.21
CA TYR A 4 -1.51 -4.35 -14.04
C TYR A 4 -2.66 -5.30 -14.41
N GLU A 5 -3.39 -4.95 -15.47
CA GLU A 5 -4.55 -5.71 -15.95
C GLU A 5 -4.13 -6.92 -16.79
N ASN A 6 -3.07 -6.80 -17.59
CA ASN A 6 -2.72 -7.81 -18.60
C ASN A 6 -1.52 -8.69 -18.23
N ASP A 7 -0.73 -8.33 -17.22
CA ASP A 7 0.43 -9.12 -16.79
C ASP A 7 0.35 -9.52 -15.32
N LEU A 8 0.32 -10.83 -15.08
CA LEU A 8 0.18 -11.41 -13.75
C LEU A 8 1.41 -11.13 -12.88
N GLN A 9 2.62 -11.22 -13.45
CA GLN A 9 3.85 -11.01 -12.71
C GLN A 9 3.98 -9.56 -12.23
N SER A 10 3.73 -8.59 -13.11
CA SER A 10 3.69 -7.17 -12.79
C SER A 10 2.65 -6.88 -11.73
N ARG A 11 1.47 -7.50 -11.79
CA ARG A 11 0.44 -7.36 -10.75
C ARG A 11 0.94 -7.84 -9.39
N HIS A 12 1.60 -8.99 -9.33
CA HIS A 12 2.18 -9.50 -8.09
C HIS A 12 3.29 -8.58 -7.56
N LEU A 13 4.16 -8.07 -8.43
CA LEU A 13 5.19 -7.11 -8.05
C LEU A 13 4.59 -5.84 -7.45
N MET A 14 3.59 -5.24 -8.12
CA MET A 14 2.90 -4.06 -7.61
C MET A 14 2.23 -4.31 -6.26
N ARG A 15 1.64 -5.50 -6.05
CA ARG A 15 1.09 -5.90 -4.74
C ARG A 15 2.16 -6.03 -3.68
N ASN A 16 3.34 -6.54 -4.02
CA ASN A 16 4.45 -6.61 -3.09
C ASN A 16 5.00 -5.23 -2.73
N PHE A 17 5.00 -4.26 -3.66
CA PHE A 17 5.33 -2.87 -3.34
C PHE A 17 4.33 -2.26 -2.35
N MET A 18 3.02 -2.51 -2.53
CA MET A 18 2.01 -2.09 -1.55
C MET A 18 2.23 -2.76 -0.18
N ALA A 19 2.65 -4.02 -0.16
CA ALA A 19 2.93 -4.76 1.06
C ALA A 19 4.17 -4.28 1.82
N LEU A 20 5.05 -3.46 1.22
CA LEU A 20 6.18 -2.85 1.94
C LEU A 20 5.70 -2.03 3.14
N ALA A 21 4.51 -1.41 3.07
CA ALA A 21 3.95 -0.64 4.18
C ALA A 21 3.61 -1.51 5.41
N LEU A 22 3.62 -2.83 5.27
CA LEU A 22 3.35 -3.76 6.36
C LEU A 22 4.63 -4.28 7.02
N LEU A 23 5.80 -3.94 6.49
CA LEU A 23 7.09 -4.32 7.05
C LEU A 23 7.52 -3.35 8.17
N PRO A 24 8.27 -3.84 9.17
CA PRO A 24 9.02 -2.98 10.07
C PRO A 24 9.84 -1.95 9.29
N ASN A 25 9.92 -0.73 9.81
CA ASN A 25 10.57 0.41 9.12
C ASN A 25 11.99 0.09 8.67
N GLU A 26 12.71 -0.66 9.49
CA GLU A 26 14.11 -1.04 9.29
C GLU A 26 14.28 -2.05 8.14
N LEU A 27 13.22 -2.83 7.83
CA LEU A 27 13.24 -3.87 6.80
C LEU A 27 12.73 -3.37 5.44
N ILE A 28 12.06 -2.21 5.39
CA ILE A 28 11.53 -1.63 4.15
C ILE A 28 12.62 -1.41 3.07
N PRO A 29 13.81 -0.86 3.39
CA PRO A 29 14.87 -0.69 2.39
C PRO A 29 15.34 -2.01 1.78
N ASP A 30 15.45 -3.08 2.58
CA ASP A 30 15.87 -4.39 2.08
C ASP A 30 14.76 -5.09 1.29
N GLY A 31 13.50 -4.92 1.71
CA GLY A 31 12.33 -5.32 0.94
C GLY A 31 12.31 -4.64 -0.44
N PHE A 32 12.58 -3.33 -0.49
CA PHE A 32 12.68 -2.59 -1.75
C PHE A 32 13.80 -3.13 -2.64
N LYS A 33 15.02 -3.36 -2.10
CA LYS A 33 16.13 -3.95 -2.88
C LYS A 33 15.76 -5.30 -3.49
N LEU A 34 15.05 -6.16 -2.73
CA LEU A 34 14.60 -7.46 -3.23
C LEU A 34 13.62 -7.31 -4.38
N LEU A 35 12.65 -6.38 -4.27
CA LEU A 35 11.69 -6.13 -5.35
C LEU A 35 12.34 -5.51 -6.58
N THR A 36 13.33 -4.64 -6.41
CA THR A 36 14.13 -4.10 -7.51
C THR A 36 14.81 -5.21 -8.31
N LYS A 37 15.43 -6.20 -7.66
CA LYS A 37 16.01 -7.37 -8.35
C LYS A 37 14.96 -8.10 -9.19
N LYS A 38 13.79 -8.39 -8.61
CA LYS A 38 12.70 -9.07 -9.32
C LYS A 38 12.14 -8.26 -10.49
N VAL A 39 12.12 -6.94 -10.39
CA VAL A 39 11.75 -6.05 -11.50
C VAL A 39 12.77 -6.15 -12.65
N HIS A 40 14.07 -6.23 -12.35
CA HIS A 40 15.10 -6.38 -13.38
C HIS A 40 15.02 -7.73 -14.12
N GLU A 41 14.48 -8.77 -13.49
CA GLU A 41 14.25 -10.09 -14.06
C GLU A 41 12.94 -10.19 -14.87
N SER A 42 12.06 -9.17 -14.81
CA SER A 42 10.76 -9.16 -15.48
C SER A 42 10.85 -8.79 -16.97
N PRO A 43 10.09 -9.46 -17.86
CA PRO A 43 10.02 -9.09 -19.28
C PRO A 43 9.45 -7.69 -19.53
N GLN A 44 8.67 -7.14 -18.59
CA GLN A 44 8.06 -5.80 -18.65
C GLN A 44 8.88 -4.74 -17.89
N ALA A 45 10.20 -4.96 -17.76
CA ALA A 45 11.08 -4.17 -16.91
C ALA A 45 11.04 -2.65 -17.15
N GLU A 46 10.76 -2.16 -18.36
CA GLU A 46 10.86 -0.74 -18.67
C GLU A 46 9.87 0.13 -17.86
N GLN A 47 8.58 -0.23 -17.88
CA GLN A 47 7.55 0.50 -17.15
C GLN A 47 7.71 0.34 -15.63
N LEU A 48 8.13 -0.84 -15.19
CA LEU A 48 8.42 -1.11 -13.78
C LEU A 48 9.66 -0.36 -13.28
N ARG A 49 10.66 -0.10 -14.13
CA ARG A 49 11.85 0.72 -13.80
C ARG A 49 11.50 2.19 -13.60
N ILE A 50 10.62 2.75 -14.44
CA ILE A 50 10.11 4.11 -14.23
C ILE A 50 9.42 4.20 -12.87
N PHE A 51 8.60 3.19 -12.54
CA PHE A 51 7.95 3.10 -11.25
C PHE A 51 8.97 2.97 -10.09
N LEU A 52 10.03 2.17 -10.23
CA LEU A 52 11.10 2.04 -9.23
C LEU A 52 11.74 3.40 -8.89
N VAL A 53 12.10 4.17 -9.92
CA VAL A 53 12.72 5.49 -9.75
C VAL A 53 11.78 6.44 -9.00
N TYR A 54 10.50 6.44 -9.39
CA TYR A 54 9.48 7.20 -8.68
C TYR A 54 9.36 6.75 -7.21
N PHE A 55 9.26 5.44 -6.98
CA PHE A 55 9.06 4.88 -5.65
C PHE A 55 10.22 5.19 -4.72
N GLU A 56 11.45 5.01 -5.18
CA GLU A 56 12.64 5.34 -4.40
C GLU A 56 12.69 6.83 -4.07
N LYS A 57 12.45 7.70 -5.06
CA LYS A 57 12.50 9.15 -4.87
C LYS A 57 11.42 9.63 -3.90
N GLN A 58 10.20 9.15 -4.06
CA GLN A 58 9.07 9.64 -3.27
C GLN A 58 8.92 8.92 -1.94
N TRP A 59 8.94 7.59 -1.93
CA TRP A 59 8.54 6.79 -0.77
C TRP A 59 9.72 6.27 0.06
N LEU A 60 10.97 6.46 -0.38
CA LEU A 60 12.14 6.16 0.45
C LEU A 60 12.93 7.42 0.81
N LYS A 61 13.08 8.36 -0.13
CA LYS A 61 13.88 9.58 0.07
C LYS A 61 13.07 10.77 0.56
N HIS A 62 11.93 11.08 -0.09
CA HIS A 62 11.12 12.25 0.27
C HIS A 62 10.21 11.98 1.49
N PHE A 63 9.38 10.95 1.41
CA PHE A 63 8.61 10.42 2.53
C PHE A 63 9.36 9.23 3.11
N THR A 64 9.98 9.40 4.27
CA THR A 64 10.68 8.30 4.93
C THR A 64 9.69 7.21 5.35
N PRO A 65 10.10 5.92 5.39
CA PRO A 65 9.24 4.80 5.79
C PRO A 65 8.46 5.00 7.08
N THR A 66 9.04 5.73 8.04
CA THR A 66 8.42 6.09 9.32
C THR A 66 7.09 6.84 9.20
N ILE A 67 6.82 7.49 8.07
CA ILE A 67 5.60 8.28 7.85
C ILE A 67 4.44 7.40 7.35
N TRP A 68 4.74 6.38 6.56
CA TRP A 68 3.73 5.61 5.82
C TRP A 68 3.70 4.12 6.15
N SER A 69 4.68 3.61 6.90
CA SER A 69 4.61 2.25 7.44
C SER A 69 3.47 2.12 8.43
N MET A 70 2.74 1.03 8.27
CA MET A 70 1.59 0.62 9.08
C MET A 70 1.88 -0.65 9.89
N CYS A 71 3.16 -1.07 9.97
CA CYS A 71 3.56 -2.28 10.69
C CYS A 71 3.02 -2.32 12.13
N ASP A 72 3.12 -1.21 12.86
CA ASP A 72 2.69 -1.14 14.26
C ASP A 72 1.36 -0.38 14.44
N SER A 73 0.72 0.01 13.34
CA SER A 73 -0.60 0.62 13.41
C SER A 73 -1.65 -0.45 13.68
N ASN A 74 -2.36 -0.32 14.80
CA ASN A 74 -3.53 -1.14 15.11
C ASN A 74 -4.76 -0.73 14.27
N TRP A 75 -4.71 0.43 13.62
CA TRP A 75 -5.83 1.02 12.88
C TRP A 75 -5.47 1.14 11.40
N ARG A 76 -5.37 -0.01 10.72
CA ARG A 76 -4.67 -0.10 9.42
C ARG A 76 -5.42 0.45 8.19
N THR A 77 -6.71 0.82 8.28
CA THR A 77 -7.50 1.18 7.08
C THR A 77 -8.77 1.97 7.41
N ASN A 78 -9.42 2.48 6.35
CA ASN A 78 -10.80 2.99 6.35
C ASN A 78 -11.76 2.09 7.15
N ASN A 79 -11.52 0.78 7.24
CA ASN A 79 -12.34 -0.13 8.05
C ASN A 79 -12.46 0.29 9.52
N PHE A 80 -11.44 0.92 10.09
CA PHE A 80 -11.55 1.47 11.44
C PHE A 80 -12.43 2.72 11.47
N ALA A 81 -12.21 3.66 10.55
CA ALA A 81 -13.03 4.85 10.42
C ALA A 81 -14.50 4.48 10.12
N GLU A 82 -14.73 3.51 9.24
CA GLU A 82 -16.03 2.92 8.91
C GLU A 82 -16.66 2.23 10.12
N ALA A 83 -15.89 1.48 10.91
CA ALA A 83 -16.38 0.86 12.14
C ALA A 83 -16.78 1.92 13.19
N GLN A 84 -15.99 2.98 13.33
CA GLN A 84 -16.32 4.11 14.21
C GLN A 84 -17.54 4.87 13.71
N ASN A 85 -17.61 5.17 12.42
CA ASN A 85 -18.77 5.80 11.79
C ASN A 85 -20.02 4.94 12.00
N ARG A 86 -19.95 3.63 11.77
CA ARG A 86 -21.07 2.69 12.01
C ARG A 86 -21.52 2.70 13.47
N ARG A 87 -20.56 2.67 14.43
CA ARG A 87 -20.87 2.76 15.87
C ARG A 87 -21.50 4.10 16.23
N PHE A 88 -21.00 5.19 15.66
CA PHE A 88 -21.55 6.54 15.85
C PHE A 88 -22.99 6.64 15.32
N PHE A 89 -23.24 6.19 14.08
CA PHE A 89 -24.59 6.11 13.51
C PHE A 89 -25.51 5.27 14.40
N SER A 90 -25.10 4.09 14.86
CA SER A 90 -25.94 3.24 15.72
C SER A 90 -26.29 3.86 17.08
N ARG A 91 -25.50 4.82 17.58
CA ARG A 91 -25.70 5.45 18.89
C ARG A 91 -26.44 6.78 18.82
N PHE A 92 -26.25 7.54 17.74
CA PHE A 92 -26.72 8.93 17.64
C PHE A 92 -27.73 9.16 16.53
N VAL A 93 -27.81 8.26 15.54
CA VAL A 93 -28.89 8.27 14.56
C VAL A 93 -29.95 7.29 15.04
N GLN A 94 -30.89 7.82 15.84
CA GLN A 94 -32.14 7.12 16.12
C GLN A 94 -32.82 6.82 14.76
N PRO A 95 -33.25 5.58 14.48
CA PRO A 95 -34.22 5.40 13.41
C PRO A 95 -35.41 6.29 13.76
N HIS A 96 -35.83 7.16 12.83
CA HIS A 96 -36.99 8.00 13.04
C HIS A 96 -38.15 7.11 13.53
N PRO A 97 -38.77 7.40 14.67
CA PRO A 97 -39.94 6.66 15.09
C PRO A 97 -41.02 6.95 14.04
N ASN A 98 -41.35 5.93 13.24
CA ASN A 98 -42.37 5.88 12.17
C ASN A 98 -41.89 6.05 10.71
N LEU A 99 -40.93 5.23 10.28
CA LEU A 99 -40.95 4.63 8.94
C LEU A 99 -40.97 3.10 9.07
#